data_AF-A0A3L7QG60-F1
#
_entry.id   AF-A0A3L7QG60-F1
#
_cell.length_a   1.000
_cell.length_b   1.000
_cell.length_c   1.000
_cell.angle_alpha   90.00
_cell.angle_beta   90.00
_cell.angle_gamma   90.00
#
_symmetry.space_group_name_H-M   'P 1'
#
loop_
_entity.id
_entity.type
_entity.pdbx_description
1 polymer ?
#
loop_
_entity_poly.entity_id
_entity_poly.type
_entity_poly.pdbx_seq_one_letter_code
_entity_poly.pdbx_strand_id
1 'polypeptide(L)'
;MDQTTSTAPPCGSGANHWARVGAALVGVAIVMGAWAAHGLDRAITPLYEGITKTVAGQTVPGVTKYIGDFKTAAEYQLGQGLGLMLIGLLLAHRPQQTLRMGAWCILMGTLIFSGSLYGLVLTGITRLGAITPIGGVLLIVGWALVASGASTGRK
;
A
#
# COMPACT_ATOMS: atom_id res chain seq x y z
N MET A 1 16.55 -47.22 34.08
CA MET A 1 17.26 -45.96 34.36
C MET A 1 18.00 -45.57 33.08
N ASP A 2 17.79 -44.44 32.43
CA ASP A 2 16.80 -43.38 32.59
C ASP A 2 16.90 -42.46 31.35
N GLN A 3 15.79 -41.76 31.05
CA GLN A 3 15.67 -40.54 30.22
C GLN A 3 15.72 -40.62 28.68
N THR A 4 14.51 -40.76 28.13
CA THR A 4 14.06 -40.20 26.86
C THR A 4 14.20 -38.67 26.84
N THR A 5 15.16 -38.12 26.11
CA THR A 5 15.20 -36.68 25.82
C THR A 5 14.13 -36.33 24.79
N SER A 6 12.96 -35.92 25.27
CA SER A 6 11.93 -35.26 24.47
C SER A 6 12.48 -33.89 24.03
N THR A 7 12.98 -33.81 22.81
CA THR A 7 13.24 -32.51 22.17
C THR A 7 11.90 -31.94 21.75
N ALA A 8 11.37 -30.98 22.52
CA ALA A 8 10.27 -30.15 22.07
C ALA A 8 10.63 -29.54 20.70
N PRO A 9 9.70 -29.49 19.73
CA PRO A 9 9.97 -28.84 18.46
C PRO A 9 10.33 -27.36 18.72
N PRO A 10 11.27 -26.78 17.96
CA PRO A 10 11.55 -25.35 18.07
C PRO A 10 10.23 -24.61 17.88
N CYS A 11 9.84 -23.80 18.86
CA CYS A 11 8.69 -22.90 18.75
C CYS A 11 8.97 -22.02 17.54
N GLY A 12 8.37 -22.37 16.40
CA GLY A 12 8.70 -21.77 15.13
C GLY A 12 8.51 -20.26 15.22
N SER A 13 9.58 -19.50 15.05
CA SER A 13 9.49 -18.10 14.66
C SER A 13 8.97 -18.05 13.22
N GLY A 14 7.72 -18.47 13.02
CA GLY A 14 6.95 -18.26 11.80
C GLY A 14 6.58 -16.80 11.71
N ALA A 15 7.58 -15.92 11.77
CA ALA A 15 7.43 -14.48 11.83
C ALA A 15 6.85 -14.01 10.51
N ASN A 16 5.52 -13.97 10.48
CA ASN A 16 4.69 -13.55 9.38
C ASN A 16 5.09 -12.15 8.89
N HIS A 17 6.00 -12.11 7.93
CA HIS A 17 6.60 -10.87 7.44
C HIS A 17 5.55 -9.98 6.77
N TRP A 18 4.50 -10.56 6.18
CA TRP A 18 3.40 -9.82 5.57
C TRP A 18 2.66 -8.92 6.56
N ALA A 19 2.39 -9.42 7.78
CA ALA A 19 1.76 -8.60 8.81
C ALA A 19 2.62 -7.39 9.21
N ARG A 20 3.94 -7.61 9.34
CA ARG A 20 4.91 -6.55 9.66
C ARG A 20 5.06 -5.53 8.53
N VAL A 21 5.10 -6.00 7.27
CA VAL A 21 5.15 -5.13 6.10
C VAL A 21 3.88 -4.29 6.00
N GLY A 22 2.70 -4.89 6.20
CA GLY A 22 1.42 -4.17 6.23
C GLY A 22 1.40 -3.07 7.30
N ALA A 23 1.81 -3.40 8.53
CA ALA A 23 1.91 -2.43 9.62
C ALA A 23 2.88 -1.27 9.31
N ALA A 24 4.02 -1.57 8.69
CA ALA A 24 4.98 -0.54 8.27
C ALA A 24 4.38 0.39 7.20
N LEU A 25 3.68 -0.17 6.19
CA LEU A 25 3.00 0.63 5.17
C LEU A 25 1.92 1.54 5.78
N VAL A 26 1.16 1.04 6.75
CA VAL A 26 0.17 1.82 7.50
C VAL A 26 0.83 2.98 8.26
N GLY A 27 1.92 2.71 8.97
CA GLY A 27 2.66 3.74 9.70
C GLY A 27 3.16 4.86 8.78
N VAL A 28 3.76 4.50 7.63
CA VAL A 28 4.19 5.48 6.63
C VAL A 28 3.00 6.26 6.06
N ALA A 29 1.89 5.59 5.74
CA ALA A 29 0.70 6.25 5.21
C ALA A 29 0.13 7.30 6.18
N ILE A 30 0.11 7.02 7.48
CA ILE A 30 -0.34 7.96 8.51
C ILE A 30 0.58 9.19 8.56
N VAL A 31 1.90 8.98 8.55
CA VAL A 31 2.87 10.09 8.56
C VAL A 31 2.69 10.97 7.32
N MET A 32 2.59 10.35 6.15
CA MET A 32 2.39 11.06 4.88
C MET A 32 1.05 11.82 4.87
N GLY A 33 -0.04 11.19 5.32
CA GLY A 33 -1.36 11.84 5.42
C GLY A 33 -1.37 13.02 6.40
N ALA A 34 -0.71 12.90 7.55
CA ALA A 34 -0.59 13.98 8.53
C ALA A 34 0.19 15.17 7.96
N TRP A 35 1.29 14.90 7.23
CA TRP A 35 2.06 15.95 6.56
C TRP A 35 1.25 16.63 5.45
N ALA A 36 0.50 15.86 4.66
CA ALA A 36 -0.41 16.37 3.64
C ALA A 36 -1.48 17.33 4.20
N ALA A 37 -1.89 17.12 5.44
CA ALA A 37 -2.89 17.95 6.11
C ALA A 37 -2.31 19.24 6.73
N HIS A 38 -1.04 19.26 7.15
CA HIS A 38 -0.52 20.34 8.01
C HIS A 38 0.74 21.04 7.50
N GLY A 39 1.41 20.58 6.44
CA GLY A 39 2.63 21.23 5.96
C GLY A 39 3.09 20.94 4.54
N LEU A 40 2.41 20.07 3.81
CA LEU A 40 2.76 19.77 2.41
C LEU A 40 2.56 20.98 1.49
N ASP A 41 1.59 21.84 1.78
CA ASP A 41 1.31 23.07 1.02
C ASP A 41 2.55 23.94 0.86
N ARG A 42 3.29 24.18 1.95
CA ARG A 42 4.53 25.00 1.93
C ARG A 42 5.63 24.36 1.10
N ALA A 43 5.72 23.03 1.12
CA ALA A 43 6.73 22.29 0.38
C ALA A 43 6.50 22.32 -1.13
N ILE A 44 5.24 22.27 -1.57
CA ILE A 44 4.93 22.12 -3.00
C ILE A 44 4.47 23.41 -3.68
N THR A 45 4.10 24.46 -2.92
CA THR A 45 3.68 25.74 -3.51
C THR A 45 4.67 26.29 -4.53
N PRO A 46 6.00 26.29 -4.29
CA PRO A 46 6.97 26.76 -5.27
C PRO A 46 6.98 25.98 -6.60
N LEU A 47 6.49 24.74 -6.60
CA LEU A 47 6.46 23.86 -7.78
C LEU A 47 5.19 24.06 -8.62
N TYR A 48 4.10 24.54 -8.02
CA TYR A 48 2.78 24.54 -8.64
C TYR A 48 2.02 25.87 -8.54
N GLU A 49 2.64 26.92 -8.02
CA GLU A 49 2.10 28.26 -8.07
C GLU A 49 1.83 28.69 -9.52
N GLY A 50 0.69 29.35 -9.75
CA GLY A 50 0.25 29.77 -11.09
C GLY A 50 -0.24 28.63 -12.01
N ILE A 51 -0.05 27.36 -11.64
CA ILE A 51 -0.59 26.23 -12.40
C ILE A 51 -2.05 26.03 -12.04
N THR A 52 -2.92 25.86 -13.03
CA THR A 52 -4.32 25.48 -12.84
C THR A 52 -4.62 24.14 -13.52
N LYS A 53 -5.59 23.43 -12.97
CA LYS A 53 -6.10 22.17 -13.53
C LYS A 53 -7.62 22.20 -13.57
N THR A 54 -8.20 21.71 -14.66
CA THR A 54 -9.64 21.53 -14.75
C THR A 54 -9.99 20.14 -14.27
N VAL A 55 -10.80 20.05 -13.20
CA VAL A 55 -11.30 18.80 -12.63
C VAL A 55 -12.82 18.87 -12.64
N ALA A 56 -13.48 17.90 -13.27
CA ALA A 56 -14.94 17.88 -13.41
C ALA A 56 -15.54 19.19 -13.95
N GLY A 57 -14.85 19.85 -14.89
CA GLY A 57 -15.28 21.12 -15.48
C GLY A 57 -15.00 22.37 -14.62
N GLN A 58 -14.44 22.21 -13.42
CA GLN A 58 -14.06 23.32 -12.53
C GLN A 58 -12.55 23.56 -12.59
N THR A 59 -12.14 24.81 -12.77
CA THR A 59 -10.73 25.21 -12.70
C THR A 59 -10.30 25.34 -11.24
N VAL A 60 -9.39 24.48 -10.81
CA VAL A 60 -8.83 24.49 -9.46
C VAL A 60 -7.34 24.84 -9.48
N PRO A 61 -6.82 25.51 -8.42
CA PRO A 61 -5.38 25.71 -8.27
C PRO A 61 -4.63 24.37 -8.26
N GLY A 62 -3.49 24.33 -8.94
CA GLY A 62 -2.63 23.16 -9.05
C GLY A 62 -2.20 22.65 -7.68
N VAL A 63 -1.78 23.55 -6.78
CA VAL A 63 -1.42 23.24 -5.39
C VAL A 63 -2.51 22.41 -4.70
N THR A 64 -3.76 22.87 -4.75
CA THR A 64 -4.91 22.17 -4.14
C THR A 64 -5.13 20.79 -4.76
N LYS A 65 -5.04 20.70 -6.10
CA LYS A 65 -5.17 19.43 -6.82
C LYS A 65 -4.09 18.43 -6.40
N TYR A 66 -2.83 18.86 -6.33
CA TYR A 66 -1.71 17.99 -6.00
C TYR A 66 -1.64 17.61 -4.51
N ILE A 67 -2.12 18.46 -3.60
CA ILE A 67 -2.40 18.05 -2.21
C ILE A 67 -3.43 16.90 -2.20
N GLY A 68 -4.49 17.01 -3.02
CA GLY A 68 -5.50 15.95 -3.18
C GLY A 68 -4.93 14.63 -3.70
N ASP A 69 -4.06 14.69 -4.72
CA ASP A 69 -3.37 13.50 -5.24
C ASP A 69 -2.48 12.84 -4.17
N PHE A 70 -1.78 13.65 -3.36
CA PHE A 70 -0.93 13.13 -2.28
C PHE A 70 -1.75 12.46 -1.18
N LYS A 71 -2.90 13.03 -0.81
CA LYS A 71 -3.85 12.41 0.12
C LYS A 71 -4.39 11.09 -0.44
N THR A 72 -4.76 11.06 -1.73
CA THR A 72 -5.17 9.83 -2.42
C THR A 72 -4.09 8.75 -2.30
N ALA A 73 -2.83 9.10 -2.52
CA ALA A 73 -1.71 8.16 -2.37
C ALA A 73 -1.61 7.60 -0.94
N ALA A 74 -1.75 8.44 0.08
CA ALA A 74 -1.74 8.03 1.49
C ALA A 74 -2.94 7.14 1.85
N GLU A 75 -4.14 7.47 1.37
CA GLU A 75 -5.35 6.67 1.61
C GLU A 75 -5.24 5.29 0.98
N TYR A 76 -4.76 5.21 -0.27
CA TYR A 76 -4.51 3.91 -0.92
C TYR A 76 -3.41 3.13 -0.19
N GLN A 77 -2.30 3.75 0.19
CA GLN A 77 -1.26 3.08 0.97
C GLN A 77 -1.78 2.54 2.30
N LEU A 78 -2.61 3.32 3.00
CA LEU A 78 -3.23 2.94 4.26
C LEU A 78 -4.15 1.71 4.09
N GLY A 79 -5.11 1.79 3.17
CA GLY A 79 -6.06 0.71 2.94
C GLY A 79 -5.40 -0.59 2.49
N GLN A 80 -4.40 -0.50 1.62
CA GLN A 80 -3.66 -1.67 1.16
C GLN A 80 -2.70 -2.20 2.23
N GLY A 81 -2.10 -1.34 3.05
CA GLY A 81 -1.30 -1.76 4.21
C GLY A 81 -2.12 -2.53 5.24
N LEU A 82 -3.35 -2.07 5.54
CA LEU A 82 -4.30 -2.81 6.38
C LEU A 82 -4.69 -4.14 5.75
N GLY A 83 -4.98 -4.15 4.44
CA GLY A 83 -5.26 -5.38 3.69
C GLY A 83 -4.11 -6.39 3.78
N LEU A 84 -2.87 -5.94 3.58
CA LEU A 84 -1.68 -6.78 3.67
C LEU A 84 -1.43 -7.31 5.09
N MET A 85 -1.77 -6.51 6.11
CA MET A 85 -1.73 -6.94 7.50
C MET A 85 -2.71 -8.09 7.75
N LEU A 86 -3.96 -7.97 7.28
CA LEU A 86 -4.98 -9.01 7.37
C LEU A 86 -4.61 -10.28 6.59
N ILE A 87 -4.10 -10.14 5.35
CA ILE A 87 -3.65 -11.25 4.52
C ILE A 87 -2.48 -11.97 5.19
N GLY A 88 -1.56 -11.21 5.80
CA GLY A 88 -0.52 -11.76 6.63
C GLY A 88 -1.14 -12.65 7.70
N LEU A 89 -2.00 -12.10 8.57
CA LEU A 89 -2.62 -12.87 9.65
C LEU A 89 -3.31 -14.14 9.14
N LEU A 90 -4.00 -14.07 8.00
CA LEU A 90 -4.61 -15.23 7.35
C LEU A 90 -3.57 -16.27 6.91
N LEU A 91 -2.47 -15.85 6.30
CA LEU A 91 -1.37 -16.72 5.87
C LEU A 91 -0.66 -17.43 7.03
N ALA A 92 -0.63 -16.83 8.22
CA ALA A 92 -0.09 -17.48 9.42
C ALA A 92 -0.94 -18.69 9.86
N HIS A 93 -2.25 -18.65 9.59
CA HIS A 93 -3.17 -19.74 9.93
C HIS A 93 -3.37 -20.72 8.77
N ARG A 94 -3.34 -20.22 7.53
CA ARG A 94 -3.60 -20.99 6.30
C ARG A 94 -2.55 -20.64 5.24
N PRO A 95 -1.36 -21.27 5.30
CA PRO A 95 -0.32 -21.02 4.32
C PRO A 95 -0.76 -21.51 2.93
N GLN A 96 -1.07 -20.57 2.04
CA GLN A 96 -1.55 -20.85 0.69
C GLN A 96 -0.77 -20.03 -0.34
N GLN A 97 -0.44 -20.64 -1.48
CA GLN A 97 0.38 -19.99 -2.50
C GLN A 97 -0.38 -18.83 -3.18
N THR A 98 -1.67 -19.01 -3.51
CA THR A 98 -2.49 -17.97 -4.14
C THR A 98 -2.59 -16.71 -3.28
N LEU A 99 -2.76 -16.87 -1.96
CA LEU A 99 -2.76 -15.75 -1.00
C LEU A 99 -1.40 -15.02 -0.97
N ARG A 100 -0.29 -15.76 -1.04
CA ARG A 100 1.07 -15.17 -1.11
C ARG A 100 1.29 -14.38 -2.40
N MET A 101 0.81 -14.91 -3.53
CA MET A 101 0.86 -14.19 -4.81
C MET A 101 0.02 -12.90 -4.74
N GLY A 102 -1.18 -12.98 -4.17
CA GLY A 102 -2.03 -11.81 -3.93
C GLY A 102 -1.35 -10.75 -3.05
N ALA A 103 -0.68 -11.16 -1.96
CA ALA A 103 0.07 -10.28 -1.09
C ALA A 103 1.21 -9.55 -1.82
N TRP A 104 1.96 -10.25 -2.68
CA TRP A 104 3.00 -9.63 -3.52
C TRP A 104 2.41 -8.62 -4.52
N CYS A 105 1.33 -8.97 -5.20
CA CYS A 105 0.64 -8.06 -6.13
C CYS A 105 0.14 -6.80 -5.42
N ILE A 106 -0.43 -6.93 -4.22
CA ILE A 106 -0.86 -5.79 -3.41
C ILE A 106 0.34 -4.94 -3.02
N LEU A 107 1.41 -5.53 -2.48
CA LEU A 107 2.60 -4.78 -2.09
C LEU A 107 3.20 -4.00 -3.26
N MET A 108 3.46 -4.64 -4.39
CA MET A 108 4.03 -3.98 -5.57
C MET A 108 3.07 -2.94 -6.15
N GLY A 109 1.77 -3.26 -6.21
CA GLY A 109 0.73 -2.33 -6.63
C GLY A 109 0.70 -1.07 -5.76
N THR A 110 0.79 -1.22 -4.44
CA THR A 110 0.83 -0.09 -3.49
C THR A 110 2.05 0.78 -3.68
N LEU A 111 3.23 0.19 -3.83
CA LEU A 111 4.49 0.92 -4.02
C LEU A 111 4.47 1.70 -5.35
N ILE A 112 3.98 1.09 -6.43
CA ILE A 112 3.89 1.74 -7.74
C ILE A 112 2.81 2.82 -7.73
N PHE A 113 1.59 2.51 -7.26
CA PHE A 113 0.46 3.44 -7.26
C PHE A 113 0.74 4.63 -6.35
N SER A 114 0.98 4.37 -5.06
CA SER A 114 1.13 5.44 -4.05
C SER A 114 2.48 6.14 -4.21
N GLY A 115 3.56 5.38 -4.45
CA GLY A 115 4.89 5.94 -4.64
C GLY A 115 4.98 6.84 -5.87
N SER A 116 4.33 6.49 -6.98
CA SER A 116 4.31 7.36 -8.18
C SER A 116 3.58 8.68 -7.92
N LEU A 117 2.48 8.67 -7.18
CA LEU A 117 1.74 9.89 -6.81
C LEU A 117 2.53 10.76 -5.82
N TYR A 118 3.13 10.17 -4.79
CA TYR A 118 4.03 10.92 -3.90
C TYR A 118 5.18 11.55 -4.67
N GLY A 119 5.84 10.77 -5.53
CA GLY A 119 6.92 11.25 -6.37
C GLY A 119 6.47 12.38 -7.30
N LEU A 120 5.32 12.23 -7.95
CA LEU A 120 4.74 13.26 -8.82
C LEU A 120 4.58 14.58 -8.08
N VAL A 121 3.96 14.55 -6.89
CA VAL A 121 3.63 15.75 -6.10
C VAL A 121 4.88 16.41 -5.52
N LEU A 122 5.89 15.63 -5.13
CA LEU A 122 7.11 16.19 -4.54
C LEU A 122 8.13 16.68 -5.57
N THR A 123 8.08 16.17 -6.81
CA THR A 123 9.08 16.49 -7.84
C THR A 123 8.55 17.33 -8.99
N GLY A 124 7.23 17.48 -9.15
CA GLY A 124 6.66 18.13 -10.34
C GLY A 124 6.63 17.26 -11.60
N ILE A 125 7.22 16.05 -11.58
CA ILE A 125 7.34 15.20 -12.77
C ILE A 125 6.00 14.53 -13.08
N THR A 126 5.20 15.18 -13.93
CA THR A 126 3.83 14.74 -14.28
C THR A 126 3.77 13.38 -14.98
N ARG A 127 4.86 12.94 -15.63
CA ARG A 127 4.96 11.61 -16.26
C ARG A 127 4.81 10.46 -15.27
N LEU A 128 5.15 10.67 -13.99
CA LEU A 128 4.95 9.65 -12.95
C LEU A 128 3.47 9.27 -12.78
N GLY A 129 2.55 10.19 -13.07
CA GLY A 129 1.11 9.92 -13.00
C GLY A 129 0.63 8.93 -14.07
N ALA A 130 1.36 8.79 -15.18
CA ALA A 130 1.05 7.78 -16.20
C ALA A 130 1.44 6.36 -15.76
N ILE A 131 2.27 6.21 -14.72
CA ILE A 131 2.68 4.93 -14.14
C ILE A 131 1.62 4.42 -13.15
N THR A 132 0.88 5.33 -12.50
CA THR A 132 -0.13 5.03 -11.49
C THR A 132 -1.17 3.97 -11.91
N PRO A 133 -1.70 3.94 -13.16
CA PRO A 133 -2.64 2.90 -13.60
C PRO A 133 -2.08 1.48 -13.52
N ILE A 134 -0.77 1.30 -13.76
CA ILE A 134 -0.11 -0.01 -13.67
C ILE A 134 -0.19 -0.55 -12.24
N GLY A 135 0.07 0.33 -11.26
CA GLY A 135 -0.11 0.00 -9.84
C GLY A 135 -1.55 -0.36 -9.50
N GLY A 136 -2.52 0.36 -10.05
CA GLY A 136 -3.95 0.07 -9.88
C GLY A 136 -4.34 -1.32 -10.39
N VAL A 137 -3.84 -1.73 -11.56
CA VAL A 137 -4.08 -3.07 -12.12
C VAL A 137 -3.49 -4.16 -11.21
N LEU A 138 -2.27 -3.96 -10.70
CA LEU A 138 -1.65 -4.87 -9.74
C LEU A 138 -2.47 -5.03 -8.46
N LEU A 139 -3.05 -3.94 -7.93
CA LEU A 139 -3.94 -3.99 -6.78
C LEU A 139 -5.20 -4.83 -7.09
N ILE A 140 -5.83 -4.61 -8.24
CA ILE A 140 -7.02 -5.37 -8.67
C ILE A 140 -6.70 -6.87 -8.77
N VAL A 141 -5.62 -7.23 -9.46
CA VAL A 141 -5.17 -8.62 -9.59
C VAL A 141 -4.84 -9.23 -8.22
N GLY A 142 -4.19 -8.47 -7.35
CA GLY A 142 -3.86 -8.92 -6.00
C GLY A 142 -5.09 -9.29 -5.18
N TRP A 143 -6.12 -8.44 -5.17
CA TRP A 143 -7.38 -8.73 -4.48
C TRP A 143 -8.16 -9.88 -5.12
N ALA A 144 -8.14 -10.02 -6.45
CA ALA A 144 -8.75 -11.17 -7.12
C ALA A 144 -8.09 -12.49 -6.68
N LEU A 145 -6.75 -12.54 -6.60
CA LEU A 145 -6.01 -13.70 -6.09
C LEU A 145 -6.32 -13.98 -4.62
N VAL A 146 -6.47 -12.95 -3.80
CA VAL A 146 -6.86 -13.10 -2.39
C VAL A 146 -8.25 -13.73 -2.27
N ALA A 147 -9.23 -13.26 -3.06
CA ALA A 147 -10.58 -13.81 -3.08
C ALA A 147 -10.61 -15.28 -3.54
N SER A 148 -9.88 -15.62 -4.60
CA SER A 148 -9.75 -17.02 -5.07
C SER A 148 -9.03 -17.90 -4.03
N GLY A 149 -7.97 -17.39 -3.41
CA GLY A 149 -7.25 -18.09 -2.35
C GLY A 149 -8.16 -18.42 -1.17
N ALA A 150 -8.84 -17.40 -0.64
CA ALA A 150 -9.71 -17.52 0.53
C ALA A 150 -10.89 -18.49 0.34
N SER A 151 -11.41 -18.62 -0.89
CA SER A 151 -12.54 -19.50 -1.22
C SER A 151 -12.16 -20.98 -1.42
N THR A 152 -10.88 -21.31 -1.60
CA THR A 152 -10.40 -22.68 -1.86
C THR A 152 -10.26 -23.52 -0.57
N GLY A 153 -10.89 -23.09 0.54
CA GLY A 153 -10.87 -23.78 1.83
C GLY A 153 -11.86 -24.95 1.96
N ARG A 154 -12.36 -25.53 0.87
CA ARG A 154 -13.21 -26.74 0.91
C ARG A 154 -12.31 -27.99 0.89
N LYS A 155 -12.02 -28.51 2.09
CA LYS A 155 -11.77 -29.93 2.30
C LYS A 155 -12.97 -30.48 3.05
#